data_AF-A0A532TJ49-F1
#
_entry.id   AF-A0A532TJ49-F1
#
_cell.length_a   1.000
_cell.length_b   1.000
_cell.length_c   1.000
_cell.angle_alpha   90.00
_cell.angle_beta   90.00
_cell.angle_gamma   90.00
#
_symmetry.space_group_name_H-M   'P 1'
#
loop_
_entity.id
_entity.type
_entity.pdbx_description
1 polymer ?
#
loop_
_entity_poly.entity_id
_entity_poly.type
_entity_poly.pdbx_seq_one_letter_code
_entity_poly.pdbx_strand_id
1 'polypeptide(L)'
;MLSLYCYIAISRYMNIDLFFIKRWRKKMISEKIGMDDIDCRIMDLIQREPSLTHTQIAEHVNRSQPTVGMRVKKLEKLGVLKYQAGVNIKTADLYFARIDLQTKNPKRIFSMVENCPFMLTAFRLSGSTNISILVAGSSLKDLDHVVNHHLRGDPEVITVHMDIIEDVAGDLVLPIDLNLGYSKIDLENYCCGKCKD
;
A
#
# COMPACT_ATOMS: atom_id res chain seq x y z
N MET A 1 -23.52 -0.73 6.43
CA MET A 1 -24.00 0.56 7.00
C MET A 1 -24.25 0.45 8.52
N LEU A 2 -23.36 -0.19 9.28
CA LEU A 2 -23.46 -0.36 10.76
C LEU A 2 -22.20 0.14 11.50
N SER A 3 -21.20 0.65 10.77
CA SER A 3 -19.94 1.15 11.36
C SER A 3 -20.03 2.62 11.82
N LEU A 4 -20.79 3.48 11.11
CA LEU A 4 -20.92 4.90 11.49
C LEU A 4 -21.82 5.11 12.73
N TYR A 5 -22.86 4.29 12.90
CA TYR A 5 -23.76 4.40 14.06
C TYR A 5 -23.08 3.98 15.37
N CYS A 6 -22.17 3.00 15.34
CA CYS A 6 -21.36 2.66 16.51
C CYS A 6 -20.35 3.79 16.85
N TYR A 7 -19.83 4.48 15.82
CA TYR A 7 -18.89 5.60 15.96
C TYR A 7 -19.53 6.84 16.61
N ILE A 8 -20.75 7.18 16.21
CA ILE A 8 -21.52 8.28 16.81
C ILE A 8 -22.04 7.90 18.19
N ALA A 9 -22.42 6.64 18.43
CA ALA A 9 -22.91 6.19 19.73
C ALA A 9 -21.83 6.19 20.82
N ILE A 10 -20.59 5.79 20.51
CA ILE A 10 -19.48 5.81 21.48
C ILE A 10 -19.03 7.25 21.77
N SER A 11 -19.00 8.12 20.76
CA SER A 11 -18.62 9.54 20.92
C SER A 11 -19.61 10.34 21.77
N ARG A 12 -20.88 9.92 21.86
CA ARG A 12 -21.91 10.65 22.60
C ARG A 12 -22.07 10.16 24.05
N TYR A 13 -21.63 8.94 24.36
CA TYR A 13 -21.75 8.33 25.69
C TYR A 13 -20.48 8.40 26.54
N MET A 14 -19.32 8.64 25.94
CA MET A 14 -18.07 8.81 26.67
C MET A 14 -17.42 10.09 26.15
N ASN A 15 -17.25 11.11 27.01
CA ASN A 15 -16.51 12.35 26.75
C ASN A 15 -15.02 12.03 26.43
N ILE A 16 -14.76 11.36 25.32
CA ILE A 16 -13.42 10.98 24.87
C ILE A 16 -13.04 11.95 23.78
N ASP A 17 -12.15 12.88 24.13
CA ASP A 17 -11.55 13.83 23.21
C ASP A 17 -10.88 13.09 22.03
N LEU A 18 -11.03 13.61 20.81
CA LEU A 18 -10.29 13.18 19.61
C LEU A 18 -8.77 13.15 19.85
N PHE A 19 -8.26 14.05 20.70
CA PHE A 19 -6.88 14.05 21.18
C PHE A 19 -6.54 12.75 21.94
N PHE A 20 -7.44 12.28 22.80
CA PHE A 20 -7.26 11.05 23.56
C PHE A 20 -7.25 9.82 22.64
N ILE A 21 -8.14 9.77 21.64
CA ILE A 21 -8.20 8.67 20.66
C ILE A 21 -6.93 8.63 19.81
N LYS A 22 -6.47 9.78 19.29
CA LYS A 22 -5.22 9.87 18.52
C LYS A 22 -4.02 9.45 19.36
N ARG A 23 -3.96 9.88 20.62
CA ARG A 23 -2.89 9.53 21.56
C ARG A 23 -2.90 8.04 21.91
N TRP A 24 -4.07 7.47 22.14
CA TRP A 24 -4.23 6.04 22.44
C TRP A 24 -3.85 5.16 21.24
N ARG A 25 -4.29 5.53 20.03
CA ARG A 25 -3.91 4.86 18.79
C ARG A 25 -2.40 4.88 18.56
N LYS A 26 -1.75 6.03 18.78
CA LYS A 26 -0.29 6.17 18.70
C LYS A 26 0.41 5.19 19.67
N LYS A 27 -0.02 5.18 20.93
CA LYS A 27 0.57 4.34 21.98
C LYS A 27 0.44 2.83 21.68
N MET A 28 -0.72 2.39 21.22
CA MET A 28 -0.92 0.97 20.88
C MET A 28 -0.06 0.50 19.70
N ILE A 29 0.05 1.34 18.66
CA ILE A 29 0.82 0.99 17.46
C ILE A 29 2.31 0.96 17.79
N SER A 30 2.81 1.93 18.56
CA SER A 30 4.22 1.98 18.95
C SER A 30 4.62 0.81 19.84
N GLU A 31 3.78 0.42 20.81
CA GLU A 31 4.04 -0.74 21.68
C GLU A 31 4.12 -2.04 20.88
N LYS A 32 3.23 -2.24 19.90
CA LYS A 32 3.22 -3.44 19.06
C LYS A 32 4.46 -3.54 18.16
N ILE A 33 5.04 -2.41 17.77
CA ILE A 33 6.24 -2.34 16.91
C ILE A 33 7.53 -2.24 17.74
N GLY A 34 7.45 -2.09 19.06
CA GLY A 34 8.61 -1.94 19.95
C GLY A 34 9.34 -0.60 19.79
N MET A 35 8.59 0.46 19.44
CA MET A 35 9.08 1.83 19.29
C MET A 35 8.83 2.64 20.56
N ASP A 36 9.83 3.41 20.98
CA ASP A 36 9.63 4.40 22.04
C ASP A 36 9.13 5.75 21.48
N ASP A 37 8.88 6.71 22.36
CA ASP A 37 8.37 8.03 21.97
C ASP A 37 9.32 8.80 21.05
N ILE A 38 10.64 8.57 21.16
CA ILE A 38 11.64 9.23 20.31
C ILE A 38 11.61 8.61 18.93
N ASP A 39 11.56 7.28 18.84
CA ASP A 39 11.41 6.56 17.57
C ASP A 39 10.15 7.03 16.81
N CYS A 40 9.05 7.26 17.53
CA CYS A 40 7.81 7.79 16.94
C CYS A 40 7.96 9.22 16.40
N ARG A 41 8.69 10.10 17.10
CA ARG A 41 8.93 11.47 16.64
C ARG A 41 9.87 11.51 15.44
N ILE A 42 10.90 10.66 15.43
CA ILE A 42 11.80 10.50 14.28
C ILE A 42 11.00 10.05 13.06
N MET A 43 10.14 9.05 13.21
CA MET A 43 9.28 8.56 12.13
C MET A 43 8.33 9.65 11.59
N ASP A 44 7.70 10.42 12.47
CA ASP A 44 6.80 11.53 12.09
C ASP A 44 7.52 12.60 11.26
N LEU A 45 8.74 12.97 11.67
CA LEU A 45 9.58 13.92 10.93
C LEU A 45 9.95 13.38 9.55
N ILE A 46 10.43 12.13 9.48
CA ILE A 46 10.86 11.50 8.21
C ILE A 46 9.68 11.31 7.27
N GLN A 47 8.49 10.90 7.75
CA GLN A 47 7.30 10.74 6.91
C GLN A 47 6.82 12.06 6.31
N ARG A 48 6.94 13.16 7.07
CA ARG A 48 6.52 14.50 6.62
C ARG A 48 7.55 15.15 5.70
N GLU A 49 8.84 14.97 6.00
CA GLU A 49 9.94 15.56 5.24
C GLU A 49 11.11 14.56 5.15
N PRO A 50 11.07 13.64 4.16
CA PRO A 50 12.07 12.59 4.01
C PRO A 50 13.50 13.09 3.72
N SER A 51 13.65 14.36 3.31
CA SER A 51 14.94 15.00 3.02
C SER A 51 15.70 15.48 4.26
N LEU A 52 15.11 15.42 5.45
CA LEU A 52 15.75 15.88 6.68
C LEU A 52 17.02 15.09 7.00
N THR A 53 18.09 15.82 7.29
CA THR A 53 19.34 15.23 7.75
C THR A 53 19.23 14.75 9.21
N HIS A 54 20.08 13.80 9.60
CA HIS A 54 20.16 13.37 11.01
C HIS A 54 20.42 14.54 11.98
N THR A 55 21.15 15.57 11.56
CA THR A 55 21.42 16.77 12.36
C THR A 55 20.13 17.56 12.60
N GLN A 56 19.36 17.83 11.55
CA GLN A 56 18.08 18.53 11.67
C GLN A 56 17.09 17.73 12.52
N ILE A 57 17.00 16.41 12.32
CA ILE A 57 16.14 15.55 13.13
C ILE A 57 16.56 15.61 14.61
N ALA A 58 17.86 15.59 14.89
CA ALA A 58 18.42 15.64 16.24
C ALA A 58 18.02 16.91 17.00
N GLU A 59 18.04 18.07 16.32
CA GLU A 59 17.55 19.34 16.86
C GLU A 59 16.06 19.25 17.23
N HIS A 60 15.23 18.70 16.35
CA HIS A 60 13.78 18.59 16.57
C HIS A 60 13.40 17.63 17.72
N VAL A 61 14.19 16.58 17.95
CA VAL A 61 13.91 15.57 19.01
C VAL A 61 14.75 15.75 20.27
N ASN A 62 15.55 16.82 20.35
CA ASN A 62 16.47 17.11 21.45
C ASN A 62 17.39 15.93 21.79
N ARG A 63 18.08 15.39 20.78
CA ARG A 63 19.07 14.32 20.91
C ARG A 63 20.34 14.67 20.15
N SER A 64 21.41 13.89 20.37
CA SER A 64 22.61 14.02 19.56
C SER A 64 22.41 13.36 18.19
N GLN A 65 23.10 13.88 17.17
CA GLN A 65 23.08 13.31 15.82
C GLN A 65 23.46 11.81 15.79
N PRO A 66 24.48 11.34 16.55
CA PRO A 66 24.79 9.90 16.60
C PRO A 66 23.66 9.06 17.20
N THR A 67 22.95 9.56 18.22
CA THR A 67 21.80 8.87 18.81
C THR A 67 20.65 8.73 17.81
N VAL A 68 20.37 9.77 17.02
CA VAL A 68 19.36 9.70 15.96
C VAL A 68 19.78 8.69 14.89
N GLY A 69 21.04 8.74 14.43
CA GLY A 69 21.55 7.81 13.42
C GLY A 69 21.43 6.34 13.84
N MET A 70 21.73 6.01 15.09
CA MET A 70 21.53 4.65 15.62
C MET A 70 20.06 4.21 15.61
N ARG A 71 19.14 5.13 15.92
CA ARG A 71 17.69 4.86 15.95
C ARG A 71 17.11 4.69 14.55
N VAL A 72 17.46 5.57 13.62
CA VAL A 72 17.08 5.43 12.19
C VAL A 72 17.55 4.07 11.66
N LYS A 73 18.82 3.72 11.87
CA LYS A 73 19.38 2.43 11.45
C LYS A 73 18.67 1.23 12.10
N LYS A 74 18.29 1.35 13.38
CA LYS A 74 17.47 0.33 14.06
C LYS A 74 16.10 0.19 13.39
N LEU A 75 15.41 1.29 13.11
CA LEU A 75 14.08 1.30 12.49
C LEU A 75 14.11 0.72 11.06
N GLU A 76 15.15 1.03 10.29
CA GLU A 76 15.40 0.44 8.97
C GLU A 76 15.65 -1.06 9.06
N LYS A 77 16.52 -1.48 9.99
CA LYS A 77 16.84 -2.90 10.19
C LYS A 77 15.62 -3.72 10.61
N LEU A 78 14.71 -3.14 11.38
CA LEU A 78 13.44 -3.76 11.76
C LEU A 78 12.40 -3.75 10.63
N GLY A 79 12.68 -3.07 9.51
CA GLY A 79 11.76 -2.92 8.38
C GLY A 79 10.59 -1.98 8.64
N VAL A 80 10.61 -1.27 9.76
CA VAL A 80 9.57 -0.30 10.18
C VAL A 80 9.70 0.99 9.40
N LEU A 81 10.94 1.43 9.17
CA LEU A 81 11.26 2.54 8.28
C LEU A 81 11.77 1.96 6.95
N LYS A 82 11.10 2.32 5.86
CA LYS A 82 11.55 2.06 4.49
C LYS A 82 11.36 3.32 3.66
N TYR A 83 12.31 3.60 2.80
CA TYR A 83 12.21 4.68 1.83
C TYR A 83 11.77 4.09 0.49
N GLN A 84 10.69 4.63 -0.06
CA GLN A 84 10.15 4.22 -1.35
C GLN A 84 10.06 5.46 -2.25
N ALA A 85 10.80 5.45 -3.36
CA ALA A 85 10.55 6.36 -4.46
C ALA A 85 9.50 5.73 -5.38
N GLY A 86 8.56 6.52 -5.89
CA GLY A 86 7.48 6.02 -6.72
C GLY A 86 6.64 7.13 -7.32
N VAL A 87 5.58 6.72 -8.00
CA VAL A 87 4.60 7.60 -8.60
C VAL A 87 3.47 7.81 -7.59
N ASN A 88 3.10 9.07 -7.35
CA ASN A 88 1.89 9.38 -6.59
C ASN A 88 0.66 9.13 -7.46
N ILE A 89 -0.14 8.11 -7.14
CA ILE A 89 -1.29 7.72 -7.95
C ILE A 89 -2.34 8.83 -8.05
N LYS A 90 -2.40 9.73 -7.05
CA LYS A 90 -3.34 10.85 -7.01
C LYS A 90 -3.09 11.86 -8.13
N THR A 91 -1.83 11.99 -8.57
CA THR A 91 -1.42 12.94 -9.60
C THR A 91 -0.95 12.25 -10.88
N ALA A 92 -0.98 10.92 -10.93
CA ALA A 92 -0.55 10.15 -12.08
C ALA A 92 -1.64 10.15 -13.15
N ASP A 93 -1.26 10.37 -14.41
CA ASP A 93 -2.15 10.21 -15.56
C ASP A 93 -2.21 8.73 -15.98
N LEU A 94 -2.70 7.88 -15.07
CA LEU A 94 -2.86 6.44 -15.24
C LEU A 94 -4.21 6.00 -14.67
N TYR A 95 -4.74 4.91 -15.20
CA TYR A 95 -5.94 4.27 -14.65
C TYR A 95 -5.55 3.25 -13.60
N PHE A 96 -6.22 3.29 -12.46
CA PHE A 96 -6.04 2.32 -11.38
C PHE A 96 -7.33 1.56 -11.13
N ALA A 97 -7.22 0.28 -10.79
CA ALA A 97 -8.36 -0.53 -10.39
C ALA A 97 -8.00 -1.45 -9.23
N ARG A 98 -9.02 -1.75 -8.42
CA ARG A 98 -8.98 -2.82 -7.43
C ARG A 98 -9.66 -4.05 -8.02
N ILE A 99 -8.99 -5.19 -7.96
CA ILE A 99 -9.55 -6.47 -8.39
C ILE A 99 -9.69 -7.36 -7.17
N ASP A 100 -10.92 -7.64 -6.76
CA ASP A 100 -11.22 -8.59 -5.70
C ASP A 100 -11.62 -9.93 -6.32
N LEU A 101 -10.95 -11.01 -5.93
CA LEU A 101 -11.20 -12.33 -6.49
C LEU A 101 -11.24 -13.42 -5.41
N GLN A 102 -11.95 -14.49 -5.73
CA GLN A 102 -11.96 -15.72 -4.96
C GLN A 102 -11.24 -16.81 -5.74
N THR A 103 -10.21 -17.42 -5.15
CA THR A 103 -9.44 -18.50 -5.78
C THR A 103 -9.20 -19.67 -4.85
N LYS A 104 -9.06 -20.88 -5.40
CA LYS A 104 -8.62 -22.07 -4.65
C LYS A 104 -7.11 -22.05 -4.38
N ASN A 105 -6.34 -21.31 -5.17
CA ASN A 105 -4.89 -21.23 -5.07
C ASN A 105 -4.37 -19.79 -4.97
N PRO A 106 -4.54 -19.14 -3.79
CA PRO A 106 -3.98 -17.82 -3.52
C PRO A 106 -2.47 -17.68 -3.74
N LYS A 107 -1.69 -18.76 -3.59
CA LYS A 107 -0.22 -18.69 -3.73
C LYS A 107 0.17 -18.41 -5.18
N ARG A 108 -0.49 -19.09 -6.13
CA ARG A 108 -0.30 -18.87 -7.56
C ARG A 108 -0.58 -17.42 -7.96
N ILE A 109 -1.67 -16.84 -7.44
CA ILE A 109 -2.02 -15.43 -7.72
C ILE A 109 -0.95 -14.47 -7.18
N PHE A 110 -0.40 -14.72 -6.00
CA PHE A 110 0.70 -13.89 -5.47
C PHE A 110 1.95 -13.96 -6.37
N SER A 111 2.35 -15.15 -6.81
CA SER A 111 3.48 -15.31 -7.73
C SER A 111 3.24 -14.64 -9.09
N MET A 112 2.01 -14.66 -9.58
CA MET A 112 1.63 -13.94 -10.80
C MET A 112 1.76 -12.42 -10.64
N VAL A 113 1.30 -11.88 -9.51
CA VAL A 113 1.39 -10.45 -9.19
C VAL A 113 2.84 -9.98 -9.10
N GLU A 114 3.73 -10.78 -8.50
CA GLU A 114 5.16 -10.46 -8.42
C GLU A 114 5.85 -10.38 -9.79
N ASN A 115 5.32 -11.07 -10.79
CA ASN A 115 5.88 -11.14 -12.14
C ASN A 115 5.15 -10.23 -13.16
N CYS A 116 3.95 -9.76 -12.85
CA CYS A 116 3.12 -8.97 -13.76
C CYS A 116 3.30 -7.47 -13.47
N PRO A 117 3.85 -6.69 -14.41
CA PRO A 117 4.14 -5.28 -14.17
C PRO A 117 2.88 -4.39 -14.09
N PHE A 118 1.73 -4.87 -14.58
CA PHE A 118 0.44 -4.21 -14.43
C PHE A 118 -0.18 -4.41 -13.04
N MET A 119 0.30 -5.39 -12.27
CA MET A 119 -0.19 -5.69 -10.92
C MET A 119 0.78 -5.11 -9.89
N LEU A 120 0.37 -4.03 -9.22
CA LEU A 120 1.24 -3.29 -8.30
C LEU A 120 1.47 -4.04 -6.98
N THR A 121 0.41 -4.63 -6.43
CA THR A 121 0.46 -5.40 -5.19
C THR A 121 -0.79 -6.23 -5.01
N ALA A 122 -0.74 -7.23 -4.13
CA ALA A 122 -1.89 -8.04 -3.77
C ALA A 122 -1.98 -8.28 -2.26
N PHE A 123 -3.21 -8.41 -1.79
CA PHE A 123 -3.59 -8.64 -0.41
C PHE A 123 -4.34 -9.95 -0.31
N ARG A 124 -4.06 -10.71 0.75
CA ARG A 124 -4.89 -11.84 1.13
C ARG A 124 -5.99 -11.36 2.06
N LEU A 125 -7.23 -11.72 1.76
CA LEU A 125 -8.41 -11.30 2.49
C LEU A 125 -9.05 -12.49 3.21
N SER A 126 -9.73 -12.23 4.32
CA SER A 126 -10.54 -13.21 5.06
C SER A 126 -12.03 -13.16 4.70
N GLY A 127 -12.42 -12.27 3.78
CA GLY A 127 -13.80 -12.04 3.38
C GLY A 127 -14.34 -13.07 2.40
N SER A 128 -15.42 -12.70 1.70
CA SER A 128 -16.01 -13.52 0.63
C SER A 128 -15.05 -13.70 -0.55
N THR A 129 -14.29 -12.66 -0.86
CA THR A 129 -13.10 -12.73 -1.70
C THR A 129 -11.88 -12.97 -0.81
N ASN A 130 -10.93 -13.76 -1.30
CA ASN A 130 -9.73 -14.12 -0.54
C ASN A 130 -8.45 -13.47 -1.07
N ILE A 131 -8.54 -12.75 -2.19
CA ILE A 131 -7.47 -11.94 -2.76
C ILE A 131 -8.03 -10.58 -3.23
N SER A 132 -7.24 -9.52 -3.03
CA SER A 132 -7.45 -8.19 -3.61
C SER A 132 -6.17 -7.72 -4.28
N ILE A 133 -6.23 -7.24 -5.51
CA ILE A 133 -5.07 -6.81 -6.30
C ILE A 133 -5.26 -5.34 -6.67
N LEU A 134 -4.22 -4.54 -6.50
CA LEU A 134 -4.16 -3.20 -7.05
C LEU A 134 -3.44 -3.24 -8.40
N VAL A 135 -4.10 -2.76 -9.45
CA VAL A 135 -3.54 -2.74 -10.81
C VAL A 135 -3.48 -1.32 -11.35
N ALA A 136 -2.57 -1.09 -12.31
CA ALA A 136 -2.42 0.16 -13.03
C ALA A 136 -2.26 -0.08 -14.53
N GLY A 137 -2.75 0.85 -15.36
CA GLY A 137 -2.67 0.79 -16.82
C GLY A 137 -2.83 2.15 -17.47
N SER A 138 -2.47 2.25 -18.74
CA SER A 138 -2.59 3.51 -19.51
C SER A 138 -4.01 3.78 -20.01
N SER A 139 -4.84 2.74 -20.09
CA SER A 139 -6.25 2.83 -20.45
C SER A 139 -7.09 1.79 -19.72
N LEU A 140 -8.41 2.01 -19.66
CA LEU A 140 -9.36 1.00 -19.14
C LEU A 140 -9.31 -0.32 -19.93
N LYS A 141 -8.98 -0.26 -21.22
CA LYS A 141 -8.84 -1.46 -22.06
C LYS A 141 -7.67 -2.33 -21.61
N ASP A 142 -6.54 -1.70 -21.27
CA ASP A 142 -5.37 -2.43 -20.77
C ASP A 142 -5.71 -3.18 -19.48
N LEU A 143 -6.42 -2.51 -18.56
CA LEU A 143 -6.84 -3.12 -17.31
C LEU A 143 -7.79 -4.30 -17.53
N ASP A 144 -8.81 -4.14 -18.39
CA ASP A 144 -9.75 -5.23 -18.69
C ASP A 144 -9.05 -6.41 -19.37
N HIS A 145 -8.09 -6.15 -20.28
CA HIS A 145 -7.28 -7.20 -20.90
C HIS A 145 -6.43 -7.97 -19.88
N VAL A 146 -5.76 -7.27 -18.96
CA VAL A 146 -4.99 -7.90 -17.87
C VAL A 146 -5.90 -8.78 -17.01
N VAL A 147 -7.08 -8.29 -16.64
CA VAL A 147 -8.05 -9.05 -15.82
C VAL A 147 -8.56 -10.29 -16.56
N ASN A 148 -8.96 -10.12 -17.83
CA ASN A 148 -9.50 -11.21 -18.64
C ASN A 148 -8.47 -12.31 -18.88
N HIS A 149 -7.26 -11.92 -19.29
CA HIS A 149 -6.21 -12.85 -19.66
C HIS A 149 -5.65 -13.61 -18.45
N HIS A 150 -5.34 -12.91 -17.36
CA HIS A 150 -4.62 -13.50 -16.22
C HIS A 150 -5.54 -14.10 -15.16
N LEU A 151 -6.76 -13.58 -14.99
CA LEU A 151 -7.62 -13.93 -13.85
C LEU A 151 -8.90 -14.65 -14.27
N ARG A 152 -9.69 -14.10 -15.22
CA ARG A 152 -10.97 -14.74 -15.60
C ARG A 152 -10.78 -16.05 -16.36
N GLY A 153 -9.64 -16.23 -17.04
CA GLY A 153 -9.29 -17.48 -17.71
C GLY A 153 -8.66 -18.55 -16.82
N ASP A 154 -8.34 -18.24 -15.56
CA ASP A 154 -7.68 -19.18 -14.65
C ASP A 154 -8.70 -20.17 -14.05
N PRO A 155 -8.55 -21.50 -14.25
CA PRO A 155 -9.48 -22.51 -13.73
C PRO A 155 -9.55 -22.57 -12.19
N GLU A 156 -8.55 -22.03 -11.48
CA GLU A 156 -8.53 -21.97 -10.02
C GLU A 156 -9.23 -20.72 -9.47
N VAL A 157 -9.57 -19.75 -10.33
CA VAL A 157 -10.31 -18.53 -9.99
C VAL A 157 -11.81 -18.78 -10.16
N ILE A 158 -12.57 -18.43 -9.11
CA ILE A 158 -14.01 -18.68 -9.01
C ILE A 158 -14.79 -17.42 -9.38
N THR A 159 -14.41 -16.28 -8.80
CA THR A 159 -15.07 -14.99 -9.04
C THR A 159 -14.04 -13.88 -9.17
N VAL A 160 -14.36 -12.88 -9.97
CA VAL A 160 -13.53 -11.67 -10.17
C VAL A 160 -14.44 -10.46 -10.21
N HIS A 161 -14.17 -9.49 -9.34
CA HIS A 161 -14.81 -8.17 -9.31
C HIS A 161 -13.74 -7.12 -9.53
N MET A 162 -14.02 -6.17 -10.42
CA MET A 162 -13.11 -5.09 -10.76
C MET A 162 -13.81 -3.77 -10.50
N ASP A 163 -13.21 -2.94 -9.66
CA ASP A 163 -13.67 -1.59 -9.35
C ASP A 163 -12.61 -0.59 -9.82
N ILE A 164 -13.01 0.39 -10.62
CA ILE A 164 -12.12 1.50 -11.02
C ILE A 164 -11.98 2.46 -9.83
N ILE A 165 -10.76 2.91 -9.59
CA ILE A 165 -10.48 3.92 -8.57
C ILE A 165 -10.65 5.30 -9.21
N GLU A 166 -11.72 5.99 -8.84
CA GLU A 166 -12.06 7.32 -9.39
C GLU A 166 -11.38 8.47 -8.64
N ASP A 167 -11.13 8.32 -7.34
CA ASP A 167 -10.52 9.37 -6.51
C ASP A 167 -9.70 8.77 -5.35
N VAL A 168 -8.71 9.52 -4.88
CA VAL A 168 -7.81 9.16 -3.79
C VAL A 168 -7.68 10.33 -2.81
N ALA A 169 -8.17 10.13 -1.59
CA ALA A 169 -8.24 11.19 -0.59
C ALA A 169 -6.86 11.79 -0.23
N GLY A 170 -5.84 10.95 -0.03
CA GLY A 170 -4.48 11.34 0.32
C GLY A 170 -3.45 10.89 -0.72
N ASP A 171 -2.20 11.26 -0.50
CA ASP A 171 -1.10 10.77 -1.34
C ASP A 171 -0.89 9.27 -1.12
N LEU A 172 -0.73 8.55 -2.23
CA LEU A 172 -0.34 7.14 -2.23
C LEU A 172 0.74 6.95 -3.29
N VAL A 173 1.98 6.83 -2.82
CA VAL A 173 3.17 6.70 -3.66
C VAL A 173 3.52 5.23 -3.80
N LEU A 174 3.52 4.73 -5.04
CA LEU A 174 3.81 3.33 -5.35
C LEU A 174 4.93 3.21 -6.38
N PRO A 175 5.82 2.20 -6.27
CA PRO A 175 6.74 1.89 -7.35
C PRO A 175 5.94 1.40 -8.55
N ILE A 176 6.06 2.11 -9.68
CA ILE A 176 5.47 1.73 -10.96
C ILE A 176 6.60 1.70 -11.98
N ASP A 177 6.70 0.62 -12.75
CA ASP A 177 7.68 0.54 -13.84
C ASP A 177 7.20 1.40 -15.02
N LEU A 178 7.72 2.62 -15.11
CA LEU A 178 7.43 3.54 -16.21
C LEU A 178 8.16 3.16 -17.51
N ASN A 179 9.13 2.25 -17.46
CA ASN A 179 9.87 1.76 -18.63
C ASN A 179 9.22 0.53 -19.26
N LEU A 180 7.95 0.25 -18.91
CA LEU A 180 7.06 -0.63 -19.66
C LEU A 180 6.77 -0.03 -21.02
N GLY A 181 7.80 0.04 -21.87
CA GLY A 181 7.64 0.36 -23.27
C GLY A 181 6.72 -0.69 -23.87
N TYR A 182 5.73 -0.22 -24.62
CA TYR A 182 4.87 -1.01 -25.52
C TYR A 182 5.64 -2.02 -26.39
N SER A 183 6.97 -1.87 -26.53
CA SER A 183 7.88 -2.78 -27.23
C SER A 183 8.26 -4.07 -26.47
N LYS A 184 7.96 -4.21 -25.18
CA LYS A 184 8.25 -5.41 -24.36
C LYS A 184 7.01 -6.14 -23.84
N ILE A 185 5.85 -5.51 -23.92
CA ILE A 185 4.57 -6.15 -23.63
C ILE A 185 4.12 -6.76 -24.94
N ASP A 186 3.82 -8.06 -24.94
CA ASP A 186 3.03 -8.61 -26.03
C ASP A 186 1.66 -7.93 -25.97
N LEU A 187 1.46 -6.92 -26.81
CA LEU A 187 0.23 -6.11 -26.84
C LEU A 187 -0.99 -6.91 -27.33
N GLU A 188 -0.78 -8.08 -27.94
CA GLU A 188 -1.87 -8.98 -28.29
C GLU A 188 -2.33 -9.77 -27.05
N ASN A 189 -1.41 -10.12 -26.14
CA ASN A 189 -1.71 -10.94 -24.95
C ASN A 189 -1.66 -10.18 -23.61
N TYR A 190 -1.28 -8.91 -23.59
CA TYR A 190 -1.07 -8.09 -22.38
C TYR A 190 -0.31 -8.85 -21.28
N CYS A 191 0.75 -9.53 -21.70
CA CYS A 191 1.55 -10.43 -20.88
C CYS A 191 3.03 -10.10 -21.04
N CYS A 192 3.76 -10.03 -19.94
CA CYS A 192 5.21 -9.81 -19.93
C CYS A 192 6.01 -11.09 -20.23
N GLY A 193 5.35 -12.19 -20.64
CA GLY A 193 5.93 -13.51 -20.87
C GLY A 193 6.30 -14.29 -19.59
N LYS A 194 6.45 -13.60 -18.45
CA LYS A 194 6.80 -14.17 -17.13
C LYS A 194 5.61 -14.52 -16.25
N CYS A 195 4.38 -14.22 -16.70
CA CYS A 195 3.16 -14.55 -15.97
C CYS A 195 2.71 -16.02 -16.17
N LYS A 196 3.42 -16.80 -17.00
CA LYS A 196 3.01 -18.14 -17.43
C LYS A 196 3.58 -19.29 -16.58
N ASP A 197 4.45 -19.01 -15.62
CA ASP A 197 5.05 -20.02 -14.74
C ASP A 197 4.46 -19.99 -13.32
#